data_AF-A0A395LZ63-F1
#
_entry.id   AF-A0A395LZ63-F1
#
_cell.length_a   1.000
_cell.length_b   1.000
_cell.length_c   1.000
_cell.angle_alpha   90.00
_cell.angle_beta   90.00
_cell.angle_gamma   90.00
#
_symmetry.space_group_name_H-M   'P 1'
#
loop_
_entity.id
_entity.type
_entity.pdbx_description
1 polymer ?
#
loop_
_entity_poly.entity_id
_entity_poly.type
_entity_poly.pdbx_seq_one_letter_code
_entity_poly.pdbx_strand_id
1 'polypeptide(L)'
;MIRYLFLSLLLTVLVFAACESQNPVAPEIIRPTVGIFRLLTPSNDSFVVLSATDTLKLSWESARFDLAGNIKYIAILDLDSNFENGRVLSVETTVESVLVSSRSLQALPSFRNDTFYFYTVFATNLRETLRSADRHIFFLRVQ
;
A
#
# COMPACT_ATOMS: atom_id res chain seq x y z
N MET A 1 9.78 37.93 52.66
CA MET A 1 10.09 36.55 52.22
C MET A 1 8.92 35.85 51.51
N ILE A 2 7.66 36.00 51.94
CA ILE A 2 6.49 35.31 51.33
C ILE A 2 6.22 35.67 49.86
N ARG A 3 6.54 36.90 49.42
CA ARG A 3 6.29 37.37 48.03
C ARG A 3 7.09 36.62 46.95
N TYR A 4 8.30 36.16 47.27
CA TYR A 4 9.14 35.45 46.30
C TYR A 4 8.75 33.96 46.15
N LEU A 5 8.14 33.39 47.20
CA LEU A 5 7.63 32.02 47.24
C LEU A 5 6.39 31.85 46.36
N PHE A 6 5.52 32.87 46.34
CA PHE A 6 4.39 32.92 45.41
C PHE A 6 4.83 33.03 43.96
N LEU A 7 5.89 33.79 43.69
CA LEU A 7 6.39 33.99 42.34
C LEU A 7 7.04 32.71 41.78
N SER A 8 7.79 31.97 42.60
CA SER A 8 8.36 30.67 42.18
C SER A 8 7.28 29.60 41.97
N LEU A 9 6.21 29.63 42.76
CA LEU A 9 5.08 28.71 42.62
C LEU A 9 4.27 29.01 41.35
N LEU A 10 4.04 30.29 41.04
CA LEU A 10 3.33 30.69 39.82
C LEU A 10 4.14 30.31 38.56
N LEU A 11 5.47 30.50 38.62
CA LEU A 11 6.36 30.16 37.51
C LEU A 11 6.41 28.65 37.25
N THR A 12 6.42 27.83 38.30
CA THR A 12 6.40 26.36 38.15
C THR A 12 5.07 25.87 37.57
N VAL A 13 3.93 26.41 38.00
CA VAL A 13 2.62 26.06 37.42
C VAL A 13 2.53 26.44 35.94
N LEU A 14 3.06 27.59 35.54
CA LEU A 14 3.09 28.02 34.14
C LEU A 14 4.00 27.14 33.26
N VAL A 15 5.12 26.64 33.81
CA VAL A 15 6.01 25.72 33.09
C VAL A 15 5.38 24.33 32.93
N PHE A 16 4.68 23.82 33.95
CA PHE A 16 3.95 22.55 33.84
C PHE A 16 2.76 22.65 32.86
N ALA A 17 2.01 23.77 32.86
CA ALA A 17 0.91 23.99 31.92
C ALA A 17 1.39 24.15 30.46
N ALA A 18 2.60 24.68 30.23
CA ALA A 18 3.17 24.79 28.88
C ALA A 18 3.67 23.44 28.32
N CYS A 19 4.01 22.49 29.18
CA CYS A 19 4.60 21.21 28.79
C CYS A 19 3.55 20.14 28.42
N GLU A 20 2.27 20.37 28.71
CA GLU A 20 1.19 19.40 28.46
C GLU A 20 0.64 19.45 27.01
N SER A 21 1.11 20.38 26.17
CA SER A 21 0.55 20.60 24.82
C SER A 21 1.33 20.01 23.65
N GLN A 22 2.36 19.19 23.89
CA GLN A 22 3.15 18.57 22.81
C GLN A 22 3.29 17.06 23.00
N ASN A 23 2.16 16.35 23.10
CA ASN A 23 2.15 15.00 22.54
C ASN A 23 1.99 15.17 21.03
N PRO A 24 3.03 14.97 20.20
CA PRO A 24 2.81 14.87 18.77
C PRO A 24 1.83 13.71 18.58
N VAL A 25 0.61 14.03 18.17
CA VAL A 25 -0.34 13.04 17.69
C VAL A 25 0.39 12.33 16.56
N ALA A 26 0.83 11.11 16.81
CA ALA A 26 1.44 10.28 15.78
C ALA A 26 0.46 10.30 14.59
N PRO A 27 0.93 10.53 13.36
CA PRO A 27 0.04 10.58 12.21
C PRO A 27 -0.79 9.30 12.23
N GLU A 28 -2.11 9.46 12.29
CA GLU A 28 -3.02 8.33 12.29
C GLU A 28 -2.75 7.53 11.02
N ILE A 29 -2.21 6.32 11.17
CA ILE A 29 -1.94 5.44 10.03
C ILE A 29 -3.31 5.00 9.54
N ILE A 30 -3.85 5.70 8.56
CA ILE A 30 -5.10 5.33 7.89
C ILE A 30 -4.84 4.01 7.18
N ARG A 31 -5.18 2.90 7.83
CA ARG A 31 -5.12 1.57 7.21
C ARG A 31 -6.28 1.47 6.24
N PRO A 32 -6.04 1.19 4.94
CA PRO A 32 -7.12 1.01 3.98
C PRO A 32 -8.05 -0.10 4.45
N THR A 33 -9.36 0.14 4.37
CA THR A 33 -10.38 -0.87 4.68
C THR A 33 -10.20 -2.06 3.74
N VAL A 34 -10.36 -3.28 4.24
CA VAL A 34 -10.20 -4.50 3.43
C VAL A 34 -11.56 -4.87 2.84
N GLY A 35 -11.63 -4.95 1.50
CA GLY A 35 -12.81 -5.42 0.77
C GLY A 35 -12.89 -6.94 0.67
N ILE A 36 -13.93 -7.46 0.01
CA ILE A 36 -14.12 -8.91 -0.19
C ILE A 36 -13.55 -9.43 -1.52
N PHE A 37 -13.33 -8.55 -2.51
CA PHE A 37 -12.75 -8.93 -3.81
C PHE A 37 -11.34 -9.51 -3.68
N ARG A 38 -11.06 -10.58 -4.43
CA ARG A 38 -9.83 -11.36 -4.31
C ARG A 38 -8.88 -11.19 -5.49
N LEU A 39 -7.61 -11.52 -5.27
CA LEU A 39 -6.61 -11.61 -6.33
C LEU A 39 -6.75 -12.97 -7.04
N LEU A 40 -6.55 -12.99 -8.36
CA LEU A 40 -6.71 -14.18 -9.18
C LEU A 40 -5.38 -14.66 -9.76
N THR A 41 -4.59 -13.74 -10.31
CA THR A 41 -3.34 -14.08 -11.01
C THR A 41 -2.29 -12.99 -10.77
N PRO A 42 -1.03 -13.36 -10.47
CA PRO A 42 -0.54 -14.71 -10.18
C PRO A 42 -1.19 -15.28 -8.91
N SER A 43 -1.27 -16.60 -8.77
CA SER A 43 -1.80 -17.23 -7.55
C SER A 43 -0.81 -17.10 -6.40
N ASN A 44 -1.28 -17.17 -5.15
CA ASN A 44 -0.40 -17.15 -3.98
C ASN A 44 0.58 -18.34 -4.00
N ASP A 45 1.81 -18.10 -3.57
CA ASP A 45 2.92 -19.06 -3.51
C ASP A 45 3.26 -19.71 -4.87
N SER A 46 2.91 -19.05 -5.98
CA SER A 46 3.17 -19.57 -7.33
C SER A 46 4.57 -19.22 -7.85
N PHE A 47 4.98 -19.93 -8.91
CA PHE A 47 6.22 -19.70 -9.63
C PHE A 47 5.91 -19.27 -11.07
N VAL A 48 6.30 -18.04 -11.43
CA VAL A 48 6.04 -17.45 -12.74
C VAL A 48 7.37 -17.34 -13.49
N VAL A 49 7.45 -17.96 -14.67
CA VAL A 49 8.58 -17.84 -15.59
C VAL A 49 8.09 -17.16 -16.86
N LEU A 50 8.74 -16.05 -17.23
CA LEU A 50 8.45 -15.29 -18.44
C LEU A 50 9.66 -15.36 -19.37
N SER A 51 9.43 -15.65 -20.65
CA SER A 51 10.40 -15.41 -21.70
C SER A 51 10.48 -13.92 -22.08
N ALA A 52 11.49 -13.55 -22.86
CA ALA A 52 11.70 -12.20 -23.38
C ALA A 52 10.52 -11.60 -24.20
N THR A 53 9.54 -12.41 -24.60
CA THR A 53 8.31 -11.97 -25.31
C THR A 53 7.04 -12.09 -24.48
N ASP A 54 7.11 -12.68 -23.29
CA ASP A 54 5.93 -12.92 -22.46
C ASP A 54 5.48 -11.65 -21.73
N THR A 55 4.24 -11.73 -21.22
CA THR A 55 3.64 -10.69 -20.39
C THR A 55 3.28 -11.26 -19.03
N LEU A 56 3.60 -10.54 -17.96
CA LEU A 56 3.04 -10.79 -16.65
C LEU A 56 1.60 -10.32 -16.64
N LYS A 57 0.69 -11.24 -16.33
CA LYS A 57 -0.72 -10.90 -16.09
C LYS A 57 -0.95 -10.73 -14.60
N LEU A 58 -1.46 -9.56 -14.23
CA LEU A 58 -2.04 -9.27 -12.92
C LEU A 58 -3.56 -9.22 -13.10
N SER A 59 -4.33 -9.97 -12.33
CA SER A 59 -5.79 -9.92 -12.39
C SER A 59 -6.45 -10.23 -11.06
N TRP A 60 -7.64 -9.67 -10.85
CA TRP A 60 -8.41 -9.72 -9.61
C TRP A 60 -9.91 -9.80 -9.90
N GLU A 61 -10.71 -10.07 -8.87
CA GLU A 61 -12.17 -10.02 -8.95
C GLU A 61 -12.67 -8.57 -8.95
N SER A 62 -13.85 -8.34 -9.52
CA SER A 62 -14.44 -7.00 -9.53
C SER A 62 -14.83 -6.55 -8.12
N ALA A 63 -14.43 -5.34 -7.73
CA ALA A 63 -14.81 -4.74 -6.46
C ALA A 63 -16.25 -4.18 -6.45
N ARG A 64 -17.05 -4.43 -7.50
CA ARG A 64 -18.44 -3.90 -7.61
C ARG A 64 -19.41 -4.44 -6.56
N PHE A 65 -19.07 -5.55 -5.90
CA PHE A 65 -19.84 -6.05 -4.76
C PHE A 65 -19.55 -5.25 -3.48
N ASP A 66 -18.37 -4.65 -3.38
CA ASP A 66 -17.93 -3.83 -2.25
C ASP A 66 -18.19 -2.34 -2.47
N LEU A 67 -18.00 -1.86 -3.70
CA LEU A 67 -18.01 -0.46 -4.07
C LEU A 67 -19.08 -0.17 -5.12
N ALA A 68 -19.86 0.87 -4.87
CA ALA A 68 -20.80 1.41 -5.87
C ALA A 68 -20.12 2.42 -6.80
N GLY A 69 -20.65 2.53 -8.02
CA GLY A 69 -20.29 3.57 -8.99
C GLY A 69 -19.06 3.25 -9.84
N ASN A 70 -18.38 4.29 -10.31
CA ASN A 70 -17.16 4.17 -11.09
C ASN A 70 -16.00 3.79 -10.17
N ILE A 71 -15.41 2.63 -10.42
CA ILE A 71 -14.31 2.08 -9.63
C ILE A 71 -13.02 2.22 -10.43
N LYS A 72 -12.00 2.73 -9.75
CA LYS A 72 -10.63 2.77 -10.24
C LYS A 72 -9.78 1.83 -9.41
N TYR A 73 -8.91 1.08 -10.07
CA TYR A 73 -8.01 0.13 -9.45
C TYR A 73 -6.57 0.62 -9.53
N ILE A 74 -5.78 0.28 -8.52
CA ILE A 74 -4.33 0.44 -8.53
C ILE A 74 -3.73 -0.93 -8.19
N ALA A 75 -3.12 -1.58 -9.18
CA ALA A 75 -2.39 -2.82 -9.01
C ALA A 75 -0.95 -2.52 -8.59
N ILE A 76 -0.52 -3.10 -7.48
CA ILE A 76 0.80 -2.85 -6.89
C ILE A 76 1.61 -4.13 -6.84
N LEU A 77 2.83 -4.08 -7.37
CA LEU A 77 3.87 -5.07 -7.15
C LEU A 77 4.97 -4.45 -6.28
N ASP A 78 5.41 -5.17 -5.26
CA ASP A 78 6.46 -4.70 -4.35
C ASP A 78 7.38 -5.83 -3.88
N LEU A 79 8.52 -5.46 -3.30
CA LEU A 79 9.49 -6.39 -2.70
C LEU A 79 9.23 -6.62 -1.20
N ASP A 80 8.31 -5.86 -0.59
CA ASP A 80 7.92 -6.01 0.80
C ASP A 80 6.39 -6.13 0.97
N SER A 81 5.97 -6.74 2.08
CA SER A 81 4.57 -7.03 2.39
C SER A 81 3.76 -5.82 2.88
N ASN A 82 4.43 -4.70 3.12
CA ASN A 82 3.83 -3.50 3.70
C ASN A 82 3.34 -2.54 2.61
N PHE A 83 3.83 -2.68 1.37
CA PHE A 83 3.43 -1.89 0.20
C PHE A 83 3.57 -0.38 0.42
N GLU A 84 4.43 0.04 1.34
CA GLU A 84 4.50 1.44 1.79
C GLU A 84 4.92 2.38 0.65
N ASN A 85 5.45 1.86 -0.46
CA ASN A 85 5.96 2.66 -1.55
C ASN A 85 5.65 2.13 -2.97
N GLY A 86 4.97 0.98 -3.12
CA GLY A 86 4.70 0.37 -4.43
C GLY A 86 5.94 0.33 -5.33
N ARG A 87 7.09 -0.05 -4.75
CA ARG A 87 8.43 0.35 -5.26
C ARG A 87 8.78 -0.21 -6.62
N VAL A 88 8.14 -1.30 -7.01
CA VAL A 88 8.44 -2.00 -8.26
C VAL A 88 7.49 -1.54 -9.34
N LEU A 89 6.19 -1.69 -9.12
CA LEU A 89 5.16 -1.34 -10.09
C LEU A 89 3.92 -0.83 -9.38
N SER A 90 3.37 0.27 -9.87
CA SER A 90 2.04 0.77 -9.50
C SER A 90 1.32 1.17 -10.78
N VAL A 91 0.26 0.45 -11.14
CA VAL A 91 -0.50 0.70 -12.36
C VAL A 91 -1.95 0.97 -12.03
N GLU A 92 -2.40 2.12 -12.49
CA GLU A 92 -3.79 2.54 -12.40
C GLU A 92 -4.60 2.05 -13.61
N THR A 93 -5.80 1.55 -13.37
CA THR A 93 -6.70 1.05 -14.41
C THR A 93 -8.16 1.09 -13.97
N THR A 94 -9.10 0.97 -14.91
CA THR A 94 -10.54 0.80 -14.63
C THR A 94 -11.03 -0.60 -14.94
N VAL A 95 -10.15 -1.49 -15.41
CA VAL A 95 -10.45 -2.89 -15.72
C VAL A 95 -9.73 -3.83 -14.75
N GLU A 96 -10.29 -5.02 -14.53
CA GLU A 96 -9.85 -5.99 -13.51
C GLU A 96 -8.57 -6.79 -13.89
N SER A 97 -7.77 -6.27 -14.82
CA SER A 97 -6.48 -6.86 -15.17
C SER A 97 -5.49 -5.87 -15.77
N VAL A 98 -4.21 -6.19 -15.63
CA VAL A 98 -3.08 -5.49 -16.23
C VAL A 98 -2.14 -6.52 -16.86
N LEU A 99 -1.62 -6.20 -18.05
CA LEU A 99 -0.59 -6.96 -18.73
C LEU A 99 0.68 -6.10 -18.78
N VAL A 100 1.79 -6.65 -18.28
CA VAL A 100 3.09 -5.96 -18.29
C VAL A 100 4.10 -6.81 -19.05
N SER A 101 4.65 -6.28 -20.14
CA SER A 101 5.65 -7.02 -20.91
C SER A 101 6.91 -7.29 -20.06
N SER A 102 7.56 -8.43 -20.30
CA SER A 102 8.81 -8.76 -19.60
C SER A 102 9.91 -7.71 -19.83
N ARG A 103 9.91 -7.04 -21.00
CA ARG A 103 10.81 -5.90 -21.29
C ARG A 103 10.48 -4.69 -20.42
N SER A 104 9.20 -4.36 -20.28
CA SER A 104 8.76 -3.25 -19.43
C SER A 104 9.08 -3.52 -17.96
N LEU A 105 8.87 -4.75 -17.48
CA LEU A 105 9.24 -5.15 -16.11
C LEU A 105 10.74 -4.98 -15.87
N GLN A 106 11.58 -5.51 -16.76
CA GLN A 106 13.05 -5.41 -16.66
C GLN A 106 13.56 -3.97 -16.71
N ALA A 107 12.80 -3.04 -17.29
CA ALA A 107 13.15 -1.62 -17.34
C ALA A 107 12.79 -0.85 -16.05
N LEU A 108 12.06 -1.45 -15.11
CA LEU A 108 11.67 -0.77 -13.87
C LEU A 108 12.87 -0.66 -12.91
N PRO A 109 13.12 0.50 -12.28
CA PRO A 109 14.32 0.72 -11.47
C PRO A 109 14.53 -0.26 -10.33
N SER A 110 13.44 -0.69 -9.68
CA SER A 110 13.46 -1.59 -8.53
C SER A 110 13.24 -3.05 -8.91
N PHE A 111 13.13 -3.37 -10.21
CA PHE A 111 12.94 -4.74 -10.65
C PHE A 111 14.18 -5.59 -10.37
N ARG A 112 13.93 -6.76 -9.81
CA ARG A 112 14.90 -7.81 -9.54
C ARG A 112 14.45 -9.08 -10.24
N ASN A 113 15.32 -9.68 -11.04
CA ASN A 113 15.05 -11.00 -11.58
C ASN A 113 15.23 -12.06 -10.49
N ASP A 114 14.58 -13.22 -10.65
CA ASP A 114 14.75 -14.39 -9.79
C ASP A 114 14.48 -14.10 -8.30
N THR A 115 13.34 -13.46 -8.02
CA THR A 115 12.96 -13.14 -6.63
C THR A 115 11.46 -13.31 -6.39
N PHE A 116 11.10 -13.31 -5.11
CA PHE A 116 9.71 -13.17 -4.68
C PHE A 116 9.24 -11.72 -4.73
N TYR A 117 7.99 -11.54 -5.13
CA TYR A 117 7.26 -10.28 -5.12
C TYR A 117 5.94 -10.42 -4.38
N PHE A 118 5.55 -9.33 -3.71
CA PHE A 118 4.22 -9.16 -3.13
C PHE A 118 3.32 -8.40 -4.10
N TYR A 119 2.06 -8.83 -4.18
CA TYR A 119 1.04 -8.30 -5.07
C TYR A 119 -0.25 -8.02 -4.29
N THR A 120 -0.81 -6.83 -4.49
CA THR A 120 -2.11 -6.42 -3.96
C THR A 120 -2.79 -5.47 -4.94
N VAL A 121 -4.10 -5.27 -4.76
CA VAL A 121 -4.85 -4.27 -5.53
C VAL A 121 -5.60 -3.36 -4.56
N PHE A 122 -5.63 -2.07 -4.86
CA PHE A 122 -6.53 -1.11 -4.23
C PHE A 122 -7.64 -0.76 -5.21
N ALA A 123 -8.88 -0.69 -4.73
CA ALA A 123 -10.05 -0.25 -5.46
C ALA A 123 -10.60 1.02 -4.80
N THR A 124 -10.84 2.06 -5.58
CA THR A 124 -11.25 3.37 -5.09
C THR A 124 -12.46 3.86 -5.87
N ASN A 125 -13.46 4.38 -5.17
CA ASN A 125 -14.53 5.19 -5.74
C ASN A 125 -14.43 6.63 -5.21
N LEU A 126 -15.47 7.45 -5.39
CA LEU A 126 -15.47 8.85 -4.94
C LEU A 126 -15.49 9.02 -3.41
N ARG A 127 -15.73 7.96 -2.63
CA ARG A 127 -15.97 8.03 -1.19
C ARG A 127 -14.93 7.29 -0.38
N GLU A 128 -14.44 6.16 -0.88
CA GLU A 128 -13.61 5.26 -0.10
C GLU A 128 -12.62 4.48 -0.99
N THR A 129 -11.60 3.94 -0.32
CA THR A 129 -10.58 3.08 -0.91
C THR A 129 -10.53 1.78 -0.13
N LEU A 130 -10.64 0.67 -0.85
CA LEU A 130 -10.52 -0.68 -0.33
C LEU A 130 -9.26 -1.34 -0.84
N ARG A 131 -8.62 -2.15 0.00
CA ARG A 131 -7.61 -3.12 -0.43
C ARG A 131 -8.29 -4.44 -0.77
N SER A 132 -7.74 -5.21 -1.69
CA SER A 132 -8.12 -6.62 -1.94
C SER A 132 -8.12 -7.43 -0.65
N ALA A 133 -8.99 -8.43 -0.56
CA ALA A 133 -9.11 -9.29 0.62
C ALA A 133 -7.75 -9.91 0.98
N ASP A 134 -7.11 -10.49 -0.03
CA ASP A 134 -5.82 -11.18 0.03
C ASP A 134 -4.67 -10.33 -0.52
N ARG A 135 -3.46 -10.82 -0.25
CA ARG A 135 -2.18 -10.37 -0.80
C ARG A 135 -1.52 -11.63 -1.31
N HIS A 136 -1.00 -11.59 -2.53
CA HIS A 136 -0.28 -12.74 -3.07
C HIS A 136 1.21 -12.50 -2.97
N ILE A 137 1.97 -13.53 -2.61
CA ILE A 137 3.40 -13.62 -2.86
C ILE A 137 3.63 -14.62 -3.99
N PHE A 138 4.52 -14.31 -4.92
CA PHE A 138 4.89 -15.25 -5.98
C PHE A 138 6.35 -15.04 -6.39
N PHE A 139 6.99 -16.09 -6.87
CA PHE A 139 8.34 -16.01 -7.44
C PHE A 139 8.26 -15.63 -8.92
N LEU A 140 9.12 -14.71 -9.36
CA LEU A 140 9.20 -14.27 -10.74
C LEU A 140 10.62 -14.44 -11.30
N ARG A 141 10.70 -15.17 -12.42
CA ARG A 141 11.88 -15.29 -13.27
C ARG A 141 11.57 -14.78 -14.67
N VAL A 142 12.48 -13.99 -15.23
CA VAL A 142 12.47 -13.55 -16.62
C VAL A 142 13.70 -14.12 -17.32
N GLN A 143 13.50 -14.77 -18.47
CA GLN A 143 14.51 -15.43 -19.30
C GLN A 143 14.80 -14.66 -20.59
#